data_AF-A0A9P3CB86-F1
#
_entry.id   AF-A0A9P3CB86-F1
#
_cell.length_a   1.000
_cell.length_b   1.000
_cell.length_c   1.000
_cell.angle_alpha   90.00
_cell.angle_beta   90.00
_cell.angle_gamma   90.00
#
_symmetry.space_group_name_H-M   'P 1'
#
loop_
_entity.id
_entity.type
_entity.pdbx_description
1 polymer ?
#
loop_
_entity_poly.entity_id
_entity_poly.type
_entity_poly.pdbx_seq_one_letter_code
_entity_poly.pdbx_strand_id
1 'polypeptide(L)'
;MATMNGDSEQRSGGKYASYVPHDLKYSAEFEDALMSVVLNPPASPDGIRVISEDSSEQSTEGVSIRMKDIAPESLPTIAETDLPLPLDDPRRIFASPVPGIKLTHPGGYLEGGPGLDPDMDTFPEDFFNNHPHARTIDRLAATVDKKIEEHMGELQDRMRKREDAIKENGEVEKKLEELMLQHAMELKVHKKLADDRRAKREAKEKRRAEREGGPS
;
A
#
# COMPACT_ATOMS: atom_id res chain seq x y z
N MET A 1 38.14 -30.08 3.65
CA MET A 1 36.69 -30.12 3.39
C MET A 1 36.04 -29.35 4.51
N ALA A 2 35.71 -28.08 4.24
CA ALA A 2 35.15 -27.17 5.22
C ALA A 2 33.65 -27.42 5.37
N THR A 3 33.22 -27.62 6.60
CA THR A 3 31.83 -27.63 7.05
C THR A 3 31.26 -26.22 6.94
N MET A 4 30.33 -26.00 6.01
CA MET A 4 29.51 -24.79 6.00
C MET A 4 28.42 -24.96 7.06
N ASN A 5 28.59 -24.25 8.18
CA ASN A 5 27.50 -23.93 9.08
C ASN A 5 26.52 -23.05 8.29
N GLY A 6 25.32 -23.58 8.04
CA GLY A 6 24.20 -22.76 7.59
C GLY A 6 23.82 -21.85 8.75
N ASP A 7 24.03 -20.55 8.54
CA ASP A 7 23.62 -19.51 9.47
C ASP A 7 22.13 -19.70 9.78
N SER A 8 21.87 -19.88 11.07
CA SER A 8 20.57 -19.75 11.69
C SER A 8 20.04 -18.35 11.39
N GLU A 9 19.05 -18.25 10.50
CA GLU A 9 18.14 -17.10 10.46
C GLU A 9 17.52 -16.99 11.86
N GLN A 10 18.07 -16.06 12.63
CA GLN A 10 17.72 -15.83 14.00
C GLN A 10 16.31 -15.24 14.01
N ARG A 11 15.33 -16.10 14.29
CA ARG A 11 13.95 -15.72 14.60
C ARG A 11 13.94 -14.88 15.88
N SER A 12 14.32 -13.61 15.81
CA SER A 12 13.89 -12.64 16.80
C SER A 12 12.51 -12.17 16.39
N GLY A 13 11.48 -12.72 17.04
CA GLY A 13 10.20 -12.01 17.20
C GLY A 13 10.48 -10.75 17.99
N GLY A 14 11.04 -9.76 17.30
CA GLY A 14 11.69 -8.61 17.90
C GLY A 14 10.66 -7.69 18.50
N LYS A 15 10.96 -7.18 19.69
CA LYS A 15 10.25 -6.05 20.31
C LYS A 15 10.23 -4.80 19.40
N TYR A 16 11.14 -4.77 18.42
CA TYR A 16 11.39 -3.68 17.50
C TYR A 16 11.48 -4.20 16.07
N ALA A 17 11.19 -3.33 15.11
CA ALA A 17 11.23 -3.63 13.69
C ALA A 17 12.68 -3.73 13.19
N SER A 18 12.92 -4.68 12.28
CA SER A 18 14.16 -4.82 11.51
C SER A 18 14.14 -4.06 10.18
N TYR A 19 13.04 -3.36 9.87
CA TYR A 19 12.77 -2.71 8.60
C TYR A 19 12.33 -1.26 8.79
N VAL A 20 12.38 -0.49 7.70
CA VAL A 20 11.77 0.84 7.62
C VAL A 20 10.64 0.78 6.57
N PRO A 21 9.52 1.51 6.74
CA PRO A 21 8.36 1.39 5.84
C PRO A 21 8.65 1.53 4.35
N HIS A 22 9.66 2.30 3.95
CA HIS A 22 10.01 2.49 2.54
C HIS A 22 10.74 1.31 1.91
N ASP A 23 11.23 0.36 2.71
CA ASP A 23 11.86 -0.88 2.24
C ASP A 23 10.81 -1.99 1.98
N LEU A 24 9.58 -1.79 2.47
CA LEU A 24 8.51 -2.75 2.31
C LEU A 24 8.03 -2.83 0.86
N LYS A 25 7.51 -4.01 0.49
CA LYS A 25 6.94 -4.21 -0.84
C LYS A 25 5.71 -3.32 -1.02
N TYR A 26 5.67 -2.63 -2.15
CA TYR A 26 4.48 -1.88 -2.54
C TYR A 26 3.26 -2.81 -2.69
N SER A 27 2.14 -2.40 -2.09
CA SER A 27 0.84 -3.06 -2.24
C SER A 27 -0.22 -2.03 -2.62
N ALA A 28 -0.75 -2.14 -3.84
CA ALA A 28 -1.81 -1.26 -4.31
C ALA A 28 -3.07 -1.39 -3.45
N GLU A 29 -3.42 -2.61 -3.03
CA GLU A 29 -4.58 -2.89 -2.19
C GLU A 29 -4.50 -2.18 -0.84
N PHE A 30 -3.32 -2.19 -0.21
CA PHE A 30 -3.08 -1.47 1.05
C PHE A 30 -3.22 0.05 0.88
N GLU A 31 -2.59 0.59 -0.16
CA GLU A 31 -2.64 2.03 -0.46
C GLU A 31 -4.04 2.50 -0.84
N ASP A 32 -4.82 1.69 -1.56
CA ASP A 32 -6.20 2.01 -1.93
C ASP A 32 -7.14 1.95 -0.71
N ALA A 33 -6.91 0.98 0.19
CA ALA A 33 -7.61 0.93 1.48
C ALA A 33 -7.26 2.14 2.35
N LEU A 34 -5.97 2.52 2.41
CA LEU A 34 -5.49 3.71 3.11
C LEU A 34 -6.14 4.98 2.55
N MET A 35 -6.15 5.14 1.23
CA MET A 35 -6.80 6.24 0.53
C MET A 35 -8.28 6.34 0.89
N SER A 36 -9.00 5.21 0.84
CA SER A 36 -10.43 5.16 1.16
C SER A 36 -10.72 5.66 2.58
N VAL A 37 -9.96 5.19 3.57
CA VAL A 37 -10.12 5.56 4.99
C VAL A 37 -9.71 7.00 5.25
N VAL A 38 -8.59 7.47 4.67
CA VAL A 38 -8.11 8.84 4.89
C VAL A 38 -9.03 9.88 4.28
N LEU A 39 -9.59 9.62 3.09
CA LEU A 39 -10.51 10.54 2.43
C LEU A 39 -11.91 10.49 3.02
N ASN A 40 -12.30 9.36 3.63
CA ASN A 40 -13.61 9.15 4.26
C ASN A 40 -13.44 8.59 5.68
N PRO A 41 -12.87 9.36 6.61
CA PRO A 41 -12.57 8.86 7.94
C PRO A 41 -13.87 8.56 8.71
N PRO A 42 -13.87 7.50 9.54
CA PRO A 42 -15.00 7.22 10.41
C PRO A 42 -15.21 8.36 11.42
N ALA A 43 -16.47 8.58 11.83
CA ALA A 43 -16.85 9.67 12.73
C ALA A 43 -16.28 9.55 14.15
N SER A 44 -15.65 8.43 14.50
CA SER A 44 -15.07 8.20 15.82
C SER A 44 -13.71 7.51 15.69
N PRO A 45 -12.71 7.91 16.50
CA PRO A 45 -11.43 7.21 16.55
C PRO A 45 -11.67 5.77 17.01
N ASP A 46 -11.02 4.83 16.34
CA ASP A 46 -11.18 3.41 16.58
C ASP A 46 -9.85 2.81 17.06
N GLY A 47 -9.92 1.87 17.99
CA GLY A 47 -8.76 1.23 18.62
C GLY A 47 -8.47 1.69 20.05
N ILE A 48 -7.62 0.91 20.72
CA ILE A 48 -7.20 1.09 22.11
C ILE A 48 -6.11 2.16 22.15
N ARG A 49 -6.37 3.24 22.90
CA ARG A 49 -5.39 4.30 23.12
C ARG A 49 -4.38 3.90 24.20
N VAL A 50 -3.11 4.22 23.95
CA VAL A 50 -2.05 3.92 24.91
C VAL A 50 -1.78 5.16 25.74
N ILE A 51 -1.91 5.01 27.05
CA ILE A 51 -1.71 6.09 28.03
C ILE A 51 -0.28 5.98 28.58
N SER A 52 0.45 7.11 28.54
CA SER A 52 1.77 7.23 29.15
C SER A 52 1.72 7.04 30.66
N GLU A 53 2.81 6.53 31.24
CA GLU A 53 2.91 6.28 32.68
C GLU A 53 2.70 7.55 33.52
N ASP A 54 3.19 8.68 33.03
CA ASP A 54 3.14 9.97 33.73
C ASP A 54 1.75 10.63 33.68
N SER A 55 0.78 10.04 32.96
CA SER A 55 -0.58 10.56 32.88
C SER A 55 -1.41 10.19 34.10
N SER A 56 -2.20 11.16 34.58
CA SER A 56 -3.21 10.99 35.62
C SER A 56 -4.49 10.30 35.13
N GLU A 57 -4.63 10.05 33.83
CA GLU A 57 -5.78 9.38 33.22
C GLU A 57 -5.90 7.91 33.69
N GLN A 58 -7.11 7.46 34.02
CA GLN A 58 -7.37 6.07 34.37
C GLN A 58 -7.65 5.24 33.09
N SER A 59 -7.07 4.04 33.02
CA SER A 59 -7.32 3.10 31.91
C SER A 59 -8.77 2.63 31.93
N THR A 60 -9.39 2.56 30.76
CA THR A 60 -10.76 2.07 30.58
C THR A 60 -10.73 0.84 29.68
N GLU A 61 -11.28 -0.28 30.15
CA GLU A 61 -11.29 -1.54 29.41
C GLU A 61 -11.88 -1.36 28.00
N GLY A 62 -11.16 -1.86 26.99
CA GLY A 62 -11.55 -1.75 25.57
C GLY A 62 -11.37 -0.37 24.94
N VAL A 63 -10.99 0.67 25.70
CA VAL A 63 -10.82 2.05 25.19
C VAL A 63 -9.39 2.53 25.36
N SER A 64 -8.77 2.25 26.50
CA SER A 64 -7.41 2.69 26.81
C SER A 64 -6.68 1.73 27.74
N ILE A 65 -5.37 1.63 27.54
CA ILE A 65 -4.47 0.79 28.34
C ILE A 65 -3.20 1.59 28.68
N ARG A 66 -2.63 1.37 29.87
CA ARG A 66 -1.33 1.97 30.22
C ARG A 66 -0.21 1.20 29.57
N MET A 67 0.86 1.89 29.21
CA MET A 67 2.00 1.29 28.52
C MET A 67 2.61 0.10 29.29
N LYS A 68 2.76 0.18 30.63
CA LYS A 68 3.30 -0.92 31.46
C LYS A 68 2.41 -2.16 31.53
N ASP A 69 1.11 -2.00 31.29
CA ASP A 69 0.13 -3.09 31.39
C ASP A 69 0.09 -3.91 30.09
N ILE A 70 0.77 -3.44 29.04
CA ILE A 70 0.92 -4.15 27.78
C ILE A 70 2.08 -5.14 27.91
N ALA A 71 1.75 -6.41 28.13
CA ALA A 71 2.71 -7.50 28.11
C ALA A 71 3.31 -7.65 26.70
N PRO A 72 4.64 -7.49 26.50
CA PRO A 72 5.26 -7.63 25.17
C PRO A 72 4.97 -8.96 24.49
N GLU A 73 4.85 -10.04 25.26
CA GLU A 73 4.50 -11.38 24.80
C GLU A 73 3.04 -11.52 24.31
N SER A 74 2.17 -10.56 24.64
CA SER A 74 0.79 -10.53 24.14
C SER A 74 0.67 -9.86 22.76
N LEU A 75 1.73 -9.18 22.31
CA LEU A 75 1.76 -8.52 21.01
C LEU A 75 1.98 -9.52 19.86
N PRO A 76 1.34 -9.30 18.70
CA PRO A 76 1.43 -10.23 17.59
C PRO A 76 2.84 -10.23 16.98
N THR A 77 3.45 -11.42 16.83
CA THR A 77 4.68 -11.55 16.03
C THR A 77 4.31 -11.48 14.54
N ILE A 78 4.86 -10.50 13.83
CA ILE A 78 4.58 -10.26 12.40
C ILE A 78 5.90 -10.37 11.63
N ALA A 79 5.94 -11.20 10.60
CA ALA A 79 7.11 -11.31 9.73
C ALA A 79 7.12 -10.18 8.69
N GLU A 80 8.29 -9.65 8.38
CA GLU A 80 8.48 -8.59 7.39
C GLU A 80 7.96 -8.99 6.00
N THR A 81 8.05 -10.28 5.65
CA THR A 81 7.54 -10.82 4.38
C THR A 81 6.02 -10.71 4.21
N ASP A 82 5.31 -10.56 5.32
CA ASP A 82 3.84 -10.49 5.36
C ASP A 82 3.35 -9.04 5.30
N LEU A 83 4.25 -8.05 5.32
CA LEU A 83 3.92 -6.64 5.29
C LEU A 83 3.78 -6.10 3.85
N PRO A 84 2.92 -5.10 3.62
CA PRO A 84 2.02 -4.47 4.58
C PRO A 84 0.78 -5.33 4.89
N LEU A 85 0.33 -5.32 6.15
CA LEU A 85 -0.91 -5.99 6.56
C LEU A 85 -2.14 -5.22 6.10
N PRO A 86 -3.23 -5.90 5.70
CA PRO A 86 -4.53 -5.27 5.45
C PRO A 86 -5.01 -4.42 6.63
N LEU A 87 -5.73 -3.33 6.38
CA LEU A 87 -6.22 -2.43 7.44
C LEU A 87 -7.30 -3.06 8.34
N ASP A 88 -7.98 -4.09 7.86
CA ASP A 88 -8.98 -4.89 8.55
C ASP A 88 -8.39 -6.11 9.30
N ASP A 89 -7.06 -6.26 9.29
CA ASP A 89 -6.39 -7.36 10.00
C ASP A 89 -6.77 -7.33 11.50
N PRO A 90 -7.27 -8.46 12.05
CA PRO A 90 -7.78 -8.50 13.43
C PRO A 90 -6.72 -8.25 14.49
N ARG A 91 -5.43 -8.34 14.14
CA ARG A 91 -4.31 -8.01 15.04
C ARG A 91 -4.14 -6.51 15.23
N ARG A 92 -4.79 -5.68 14.40
CA ARG A 92 -4.76 -4.22 14.52
C ARG A 92 -5.78 -3.76 15.56
N ILE A 93 -5.32 -3.51 16.78
CA ILE A 93 -6.18 -3.14 17.91
C ILE A 93 -5.85 -1.78 18.53
N PHE A 94 -4.66 -1.24 18.29
CA PHE A 94 -4.22 0.02 18.89
C PHE A 94 -4.61 1.21 18.04
N ALA A 95 -4.92 2.34 18.67
CA ALA A 95 -5.28 3.56 17.96
C ALA A 95 -4.07 4.14 17.21
N SER A 96 -4.29 4.59 15.97
CA SER A 96 -3.34 5.40 15.19
C SER A 96 -3.64 6.89 15.36
N PRO A 97 -2.65 7.79 15.19
CA PRO A 97 -2.91 9.21 14.96
C PRO A 97 -3.75 9.48 13.70
N VAL A 98 -3.77 8.55 12.74
CA VAL A 98 -4.61 8.63 11.54
C VAL A 98 -6.01 8.08 11.85
N PRO A 99 -7.08 8.89 11.77
CA PRO A 99 -8.43 8.43 12.07
C PRO A 99 -8.86 7.24 11.21
N GLY A 100 -9.48 6.25 11.86
CA GLY A 100 -9.97 5.03 11.19
C GLY A 100 -8.91 3.96 10.91
N ILE A 101 -7.65 4.20 11.27
CA ILE A 101 -6.58 3.22 11.12
C ILE A 101 -6.18 2.68 12.50
N LYS A 102 -6.01 1.36 12.57
CA LYS A 102 -5.50 0.68 13.75
C LYS A 102 -4.09 0.15 13.52
N LEU A 103 -3.29 0.21 14.57
CA LEU A 103 -1.95 -0.35 14.63
C LEU A 103 -1.96 -1.72 15.29
N THR A 104 -1.01 -2.56 14.91
CA THR A 104 -0.80 -3.86 15.56
C THR A 104 -0.02 -3.75 16.87
N HIS A 105 0.78 -2.69 17.01
CA HIS A 105 1.62 -2.43 18.18
C HIS A 105 1.46 -0.99 18.64
N PRO A 106 1.62 -0.71 19.94
CA PRO A 106 1.75 0.64 20.48
C PRO A 106 2.85 1.43 19.77
N GLY A 107 2.51 2.53 19.10
CA GLY A 107 3.49 3.35 18.38
C GLY A 107 4.22 2.63 17.24
N GLY A 108 3.66 1.52 16.75
CA GLY A 108 4.22 0.77 15.62
C GLY A 108 3.93 1.42 14.26
N TYR A 109 4.37 0.75 13.21
CA TYR A 109 4.18 1.22 11.84
C TYR A 109 2.74 1.02 11.32
N LEU A 110 2.33 1.88 10.37
CA LEU A 110 1.01 1.81 9.74
C LEU A 110 0.83 0.51 8.95
N GLU A 111 1.90 0.04 8.32
CA GLU A 111 1.98 -1.19 7.54
C GLU A 111 1.84 -2.44 8.43
N GLY A 112 2.02 -2.29 9.75
CA GLY A 112 2.00 -3.38 10.73
C GLY A 112 3.38 -3.56 11.37
N GLY A 113 3.40 -4.35 12.45
CA GLY A 113 4.61 -4.60 13.25
C GLY A 113 4.96 -3.51 14.27
N PRO A 114 6.01 -3.76 15.07
CA PRO A 114 6.52 -2.82 16.07
C PRO A 114 7.19 -1.60 15.41
N GLY A 115 7.51 -0.58 16.20
CA GLY A 115 8.34 0.55 15.78
C GLY A 115 9.84 0.22 15.81
N LEU A 116 10.69 1.17 15.46
CA LEU A 116 12.15 1.02 15.55
C LEU A 116 12.62 0.85 16.98
N ASP A 117 13.82 0.28 17.10
CA ASP A 117 14.56 0.30 18.35
C ASP A 117 14.85 1.77 18.73
N PRO A 118 14.48 2.23 19.94
CA PRO A 118 14.78 3.58 20.40
C PRO A 118 16.26 3.96 20.30
N ASP A 119 17.18 3.00 20.41
CA ASP A 119 18.62 3.25 20.28
C ASP A 119 19.04 3.51 18.82
N MET A 120 18.24 3.07 17.85
CA MET A 120 18.41 3.32 16.41
C MET A 120 17.55 4.49 15.92
N ASP A 121 16.68 5.01 16.78
CA ASP A 121 15.70 6.05 16.44
C ASP A 121 16.32 7.45 16.59
N THR A 122 16.59 8.10 15.45
CA THR A 122 17.08 9.49 15.40
C THR A 122 15.96 10.52 15.42
N PHE A 123 14.68 10.11 15.34
CA PHE A 123 13.54 11.01 15.26
C PHE A 123 13.48 12.00 16.43
N PRO A 124 13.72 11.62 17.71
CA PRO A 124 13.69 12.57 18.80
C PRO A 124 14.73 13.68 18.64
N GLU A 125 15.96 13.34 18.27
CA GLU A 125 17.05 14.31 18.08
C GLU A 125 16.74 15.26 16.91
N ASP A 126 16.35 14.70 15.78
CA ASP A 126 15.98 15.46 14.58
C ASP A 126 14.78 16.39 14.85
N PHE A 127 13.80 15.91 15.62
CA PHE A 127 12.65 16.71 16.01
C PHE A 127 13.05 17.92 16.84
N PHE A 128 13.89 17.76 17.87
CA PHE A 128 14.34 18.88 18.71
C PHE A 128 15.31 19.83 17.99
N ASN A 129 16.11 19.32 17.06
CA ASN A 129 16.98 20.14 16.22
C ASN A 129 16.16 21.08 15.32
N ASN A 130 15.05 20.59 14.76
CA ASN A 130 14.15 21.37 13.93
C ASN A 130 13.14 22.22 14.73
N HIS A 131 12.87 21.85 15.99
CA HIS A 131 11.92 22.52 16.87
C HIS A 131 12.54 22.89 18.23
N PRO A 132 13.56 23.78 18.26
CA PRO A 132 14.31 24.09 19.48
C PRO A 132 13.47 24.74 20.59
N HIS A 133 12.28 25.23 20.26
CA HIS A 133 11.32 25.85 21.19
C HIS A 133 10.43 24.83 21.94
N ALA A 134 10.39 23.57 21.50
CA ALA A 134 9.55 22.50 22.03
C ALA A 134 10.15 21.79 23.27
N ARG A 135 10.80 22.54 24.18
CA ARG A 135 11.53 21.96 25.34
C ARG A 135 10.70 21.77 26.61
N THR A 136 9.47 22.24 26.64
CA THR A 136 8.54 22.04 27.76
C THR A 136 7.44 21.08 27.31
N ILE A 137 6.88 20.29 28.24
CA ILE A 137 5.85 19.28 27.95
C ILE A 137 4.69 19.89 27.14
N ASP A 138 4.14 21.02 27.59
CA ASP A 138 3.03 21.68 26.91
C ASP A 138 3.38 22.17 25.48
N ARG A 139 4.63 22.63 25.28
CA ARG A 139 5.08 23.09 23.96
C ARG A 139 5.37 21.92 23.04
N LEU A 140 5.95 20.84 23.58
CA LEU A 140 6.17 19.61 22.84
C LEU A 140 4.83 19.06 22.33
N ALA A 141 3.84 18.92 23.21
CA ALA A 141 2.50 18.47 22.83
C ALA A 141 1.89 19.36 21.74
N ALA A 142 1.88 20.68 21.93
CA ALA A 142 1.34 21.61 20.94
C ALA A 142 2.09 21.59 19.59
N THR A 143 3.42 21.42 19.61
CA THR A 143 4.21 21.30 18.38
C THR A 143 3.96 19.97 17.67
N VAL A 144 3.84 18.87 18.42
CA VAL A 144 3.51 17.55 17.87
C VAL A 144 2.11 17.56 17.25
N ASP A 145 1.11 18.08 17.95
CA ASP A 145 -0.27 18.17 17.44
C ASP A 145 -0.33 18.98 16.14
N LYS A 146 0.36 20.12 16.11
CA LYS A 146 0.47 20.94 14.89
C LYS A 146 1.13 20.18 13.74
N LYS A 147 2.19 19.41 14.02
CA LYS A 147 2.87 18.61 12.99
C LYS A 147 2.01 17.45 12.49
N ILE A 148 1.25 16.81 13.38
CA ILE A 148 0.28 15.79 12.99
C ILE A 148 -0.76 16.40 12.05
N GLU A 149 -1.28 17.59 12.36
CA GLU A 149 -2.25 18.28 11.50
C GLU A 149 -1.66 18.64 10.12
N GLU A 150 -0.44 19.19 10.08
CA GLU A 150 0.27 19.49 8.83
C GLU A 150 0.46 18.23 7.97
N HIS A 151 0.97 17.14 8.57
CA HIS A 151 1.17 15.88 7.86
C HIS A 151 -0.14 15.18 7.47
N MET A 152 -1.22 15.37 8.23
CA MET A 152 -2.54 14.87 7.87
C MET A 152 -3.06 15.57 6.61
N GLY A 153 -2.86 16.89 6.50
CA GLY A 153 -3.18 17.66 5.30
C GLY A 153 -2.40 17.16 4.09
N GLU A 154 -1.08 16.97 4.24
CA GLU A 154 -0.23 16.41 3.19
C GLU A 154 -0.66 15.00 2.76
N LEU A 155 -1.03 14.16 3.73
CA LEU A 155 -1.53 12.80 3.48
C LEU A 155 -2.83 12.84 2.67
N GLN A 156 -3.80 13.67 3.08
CA GLN A 156 -5.06 13.84 2.34
C GLN A 156 -4.82 14.33 0.91
N ASP A 157 -3.94 15.30 0.71
CA ASP A 157 -3.59 15.81 -0.62
C ASP A 157 -2.96 14.73 -1.50
N ARG A 158 -2.07 13.90 -0.94
CA ARG A 158 -1.48 12.75 -1.65
C ARG A 158 -2.54 11.72 -2.02
N MET A 159 -3.47 11.43 -1.11
CA MET A 159 -4.56 10.48 -1.36
C MET A 159 -5.53 10.98 -2.45
N ARG A 160 -5.85 12.29 -2.49
CA ARG A 160 -6.65 12.87 -3.59
C ARG A 160 -5.94 12.77 -4.94
N LYS A 161 -4.65 13.09 -4.98
CA LYS A 161 -3.84 12.93 -6.21
C LYS A 161 -3.80 11.48 -6.69
N ARG A 162 -3.76 10.52 -5.76
CA ARG A 162 -3.85 9.10 -6.08
C ARG A 162 -5.21 8.76 -6.67
N GLU A 163 -6.31 9.20 -6.05
CA GLU A 163 -7.67 8.99 -6.55
C GLU A 163 -7.84 9.51 -7.98
N ASP A 164 -7.36 10.73 -8.24
CA ASP A 164 -7.37 11.33 -9.57
C ASP A 164 -6.54 10.51 -10.57
N ALA A 165 -5.33 10.08 -10.17
CA ALA A 165 -4.47 9.26 -11.03
C ALA A 165 -5.10 7.89 -11.35
N ILE A 166 -5.77 7.24 -10.40
CA ILE A 166 -6.49 5.98 -10.63
C ILE A 166 -7.60 6.20 -11.66
N LYS A 167 -8.35 7.29 -11.53
CA LYS A 167 -9.42 7.63 -12.46
C LYS A 167 -8.88 7.91 -13.88
N GLU A 168 -7.84 8.71 -14.00
CA GLU A 168 -7.20 9.01 -15.28
C GLU A 168 -6.65 7.74 -15.95
N ASN A 169 -5.97 6.88 -15.18
CA ASN A 169 -5.47 5.59 -15.68
C ASN A 169 -6.62 4.72 -16.18
N GLY A 170 -7.74 4.64 -15.46
CA GLY A 170 -8.92 3.89 -15.90
C GLY A 170 -9.55 4.44 -17.18
N GLU A 171 -9.51 5.76 -17.42
CA GLU A 171 -9.95 6.34 -18.70
C GLU A 171 -8.99 6.00 -19.86
N VAL A 172 -7.68 6.02 -19.59
CA VAL A 172 -6.65 5.65 -20.57
C VAL A 172 -6.76 4.17 -20.94
N GLU A 173 -6.97 3.28 -19.96
CA GLU A 173 -7.15 1.85 -20.19
C GLU A 173 -8.36 1.56 -21.10
N LYS A 174 -9.50 2.21 -20.86
CA LYS A 174 -10.69 2.08 -21.71
C LYS A 174 -10.43 2.54 -23.14
N LYS A 175 -9.74 3.67 -23.33
CA LYS A 175 -9.36 4.17 -24.66
C LYS A 175 -8.40 3.21 -25.36
N LEU A 176 -7.46 2.63 -24.61
CA LEU A 176 -6.53 1.64 -25.14
C LEU A 176 -7.26 0.39 -25.61
N GLU A 177 -8.22 -0.12 -24.82
CA GLU A 177 -9.04 -1.27 -25.19
C GLU A 177 -9.87 -1.00 -26.46
N GLU A 178 -10.49 0.18 -26.56
CA GLU A 178 -11.24 0.59 -27.75
C GLU A 178 -10.34 0.64 -29.00
N LEU A 179 -9.16 1.27 -28.89
CA LEU A 179 -8.19 1.33 -30.00
C LEU A 179 -7.70 -0.06 -30.40
N MET A 180 -7.45 -0.95 -29.44
CA MET A 180 -7.08 -2.33 -29.72
C MET A 180 -8.18 -3.09 -30.47
N LEU A 181 -9.45 -2.86 -30.09
CA LEU A 181 -10.60 -3.45 -30.78
C LEU A 181 -10.73 -2.93 -32.22
N GLN A 182 -10.59 -1.62 -32.42
CA GLN A 182 -10.59 -1.00 -33.74
C GLN A 182 -9.47 -1.59 -34.62
N HIS A 183 -8.24 -1.65 -34.10
CA HIS A 183 -7.10 -2.22 -34.82
C HIS A 183 -7.32 -3.71 -35.17
N ALA A 184 -7.87 -4.50 -34.24
CA ALA A 184 -8.20 -5.90 -34.50
C ALA A 184 -9.27 -6.05 -35.60
N MET A 185 -10.24 -5.14 -35.68
CA MET A 185 -11.23 -5.12 -36.75
C MET A 185 -10.59 -4.76 -38.10
N GLU A 186 -9.74 -3.74 -38.15
CA GLU A 186 -9.01 -3.34 -39.35
C GLU A 186 -8.16 -4.50 -39.90
N LEU A 187 -7.40 -5.19 -39.04
CA LEU A 187 -6.61 -6.35 -39.43
C LEU A 187 -7.48 -7.48 -40.01
N LYS A 188 -8.66 -7.74 -39.42
CA LYS A 188 -9.62 -8.73 -39.94
C LYS A 188 -10.14 -8.33 -41.32
N VAL A 189 -10.46 -7.05 -41.53
CA VAL A 189 -10.91 -6.53 -42.84
C VAL A 189 -9.81 -6.66 -43.88
N HIS A 190 -8.57 -6.26 -43.54
CA HIS A 190 -7.41 -6.41 -44.42
C HIS A 190 -7.15 -7.87 -44.81
N LYS A 191 -7.25 -8.79 -43.85
CA LYS A 191 -7.10 -10.23 -44.11
C LYS A 191 -8.18 -10.75 -45.06
N LYS A 192 -9.45 -10.44 -44.81
CA LYS A 192 -10.57 -10.80 -45.71
C LYS A 192 -10.36 -10.26 -47.13
N LEU A 193 -9.96 -9.00 -47.26
CA LEU A 193 -9.66 -8.39 -48.56
C LEU A 193 -8.50 -9.09 -49.29
N ALA A 194 -7.47 -9.53 -48.56
CA ALA A 194 -6.35 -10.27 -49.12
C ALA A 194 -6.78 -11.67 -49.59
N ASP A 195 -7.57 -12.38 -48.78
CA ASP A 195 -8.12 -13.70 -49.10
C ASP A 195 -9.05 -13.64 -50.32
N ASP A 196 -9.95 -12.64 -50.39
CA ASP A 196 -10.82 -12.41 -51.55
C ASP A 196 -10.03 -12.14 -52.83
N ARG A 197 -8.94 -11.37 -52.73
CA ARG A 197 -8.04 -11.12 -53.87
C ARG A 197 -7.34 -12.40 -54.31
N ARG A 198 -6.93 -13.26 -53.38
CA ARG A 198 -6.30 -14.55 -53.67
C ARG A 198 -7.29 -15.50 -54.36
N ALA A 199 -8.49 -15.66 -53.80
CA ALA A 199 -9.55 -16.48 -54.37
C ALA A 199 -9.95 -16.02 -55.79
N LYS A 200 -10.03 -14.70 -56.03
CA LYS A 200 -10.28 -14.16 -57.38
C LYS A 200 -9.17 -14.47 -58.38
N ARG A 201 -7.91 -14.49 -57.95
CA ARG A 201 -6.77 -14.87 -58.81
C ARG A 201 -6.83 -16.35 -59.15
N GLU A 202 -6.99 -17.21 -58.15
CA GLU A 202 -7.10 -18.67 -58.31
C GLU A 202 -8.29 -19.04 -59.22
N ALA A 203 -9.45 -18.40 -59.05
CA ALA A 203 -10.62 -18.62 -59.91
C ALA A 203 -10.39 -18.21 -61.36
N LYS A 204 -9.64 -17.12 -61.60
CA LYS A 204 -9.27 -16.69 -62.96
C LYS A 204 -8.28 -17.67 -63.61
N GLU A 205 -7.30 -18.15 -62.85
CA GLU A 205 -6.33 -19.14 -63.33
C GLU A 205 -7.01 -20.47 -63.65
N LYS A 206 -7.89 -20.96 -62.76
CA LYS A 206 -8.67 -22.18 -63.00
C LYS A 206 -9.53 -22.08 -64.27
N ARG A 207 -10.22 -20.96 -64.47
CA ARG A 207 -11.00 -20.71 -65.70
C ARG A 207 -10.14 -20.63 -66.97
N ARG A 208 -8.89 -20.17 -66.89
CA ARG A 208 -7.96 -20.20 -68.03
C ARG A 208 -7.51 -21.63 -68.33
N ALA A 209 -7.12 -22.38 -67.31
CA ALA A 209 -6.71 -23.77 -67.45
C ALA A 209 -7.83 -24.67 -68.03
N GLU A 210 -9.08 -24.49 -67.60
CA GLU A 210 -10.24 -25.20 -68.15
C GLU A 210 -10.52 -24.85 -69.62
N ARG A 211 -10.17 -23.62 -70.06
CA ARG A 211 -10.39 -23.14 -71.43
C ARG A 211 -9.25 -23.56 -72.37
N GLU A 212 -8.04 -23.74 -71.86
CA GLU A 212 -6.87 -24.23 -72.59
C GLU A 212 -6.77 -25.76 -72.61
N GLY A 213 -7.44 -26.46 -71.69
CA GLY A 213 -7.50 -27.93 -71.59
C GLY A 213 -8.74 -28.60 -72.19
N GLY A 214 -9.59 -27.87 -72.94
CA GLY A 214 -10.74 -28.46 -73.64
C GLY A 214 -10.29 -29.38 -74.78
N PRO A 215 -10.95 -30.54 -74.99
CA PRO A 215 -10.44 -31.60 -75.88
C PRO A 215 -10.32 -31.10 -77.32
N SER A 216 -9.17 -31.37 -77.93
CA SER A 216 -8.93 -31.24 -79.38
C SER A 216 -9.74 -32.29 -80.16
#